data_AF-A0A963AI90-F1
#
_entry.id   AF-A0A963AI90-F1
#
_cell.length_a   1.000
_cell.length_b   1.000
_cell.length_c   1.000
_cell.angle_alpha   90.00
_cell.angle_beta   90.00
_cell.angle_gamma   90.00
#
_symmetry.space_group_name_H-M   'P 1'
#
loop_
_entity.id
_entity.type
_entity.pdbx_description
1 polymer ?
#
loop_
_entity_poly.entity_id
_entity_poly.type
_entity_poly.pdbx_seq_one_letter_code
_entity_poly.pdbx_strand_id
1 'polypeptide(L)'
;CEGFDWNTRDRAIYAIQPVAVETGRMAAMNMAGAGAVYKGSLAMNVLDTLGLISSSYGQWQGVEGGDSAQLLDERRFRYINLQFQEDRLVGAITLGLTEHVGVLRGLIQSGISLGNWKGRLMEDPSRVMEAYLGATQSATA
;
A
#
# COMPACT_ATOMS: atom_id res chain seq x y z
N CYS A 1 -14.55 -6.73 13.07
CA CYS A 1 -13.47 -6.10 12.29
C CYS A 1 -13.93 -5.86 10.85
N GLU A 2 -15.14 -5.34 10.67
CA GLU A 2 -15.67 -4.98 9.36
C GLU A 2 -15.48 -3.47 9.18
N GLY A 3 -15.08 -3.05 8.00
CA GLY A 3 -15.04 -1.64 7.61
C GLY A 3 -14.84 -1.50 6.11
N PHE A 4 -14.69 -0.27 5.66
CA PHE A 4 -14.44 -0.02 4.24
C PHE A 4 -13.02 -0.44 3.85
N ASP A 5 -12.90 -1.10 2.71
CA ASP A 5 -11.64 -1.18 1.99
C ASP A 5 -11.32 0.20 1.40
N TRP A 6 -10.08 0.66 1.56
CA TRP A 6 -9.69 1.99 1.08
C TRP A 6 -9.65 2.12 -0.44
N ASN A 7 -9.35 1.03 -1.16
CA ASN A 7 -9.29 1.05 -2.61
C ASN A 7 -10.67 0.87 -3.24
N THR A 8 -11.41 -0.16 -2.84
CA THR A 8 -12.71 -0.48 -3.49
C THR A 8 -13.87 0.30 -2.91
N ARG A 9 -13.74 0.84 -1.69
CA ARG A 9 -14.83 1.44 -0.90
C ARG A 9 -15.96 0.46 -0.55
N ASP A 10 -15.76 -0.83 -0.78
CA ASP A 10 -16.68 -1.88 -0.34
C ASP A 10 -16.44 -2.27 1.11
N ARG A 11 -17.41 -2.95 1.72
CA ARG A 11 -17.25 -3.55 3.04
C ARG A 11 -16.35 -4.78 2.94
N ALA A 12 -15.29 -4.79 3.74
CA ALA A 12 -14.35 -5.89 3.84
C ALA A 12 -14.08 -6.26 5.30
N ILE A 13 -13.70 -7.51 5.52
CA ILE A 13 -13.23 -8.02 6.81
C ILE A 13 -11.75 -8.37 6.66
N TYR A 14 -10.91 -7.65 7.39
CA TYR A 14 -9.48 -7.90 7.43
C TYR A 14 -9.08 -8.44 8.81
N ALA A 15 -8.78 -9.74 8.87
CA ALA A 15 -8.35 -10.43 10.07
C ALA A 15 -6.82 -10.29 10.27
N ILE A 16 -6.33 -9.05 10.36
CA ILE A 16 -4.91 -8.74 10.51
C ILE A 16 -4.66 -7.91 11.78
N GLN A 17 -3.46 -8.03 12.34
CA GLN A 17 -3.09 -7.34 13.58
C GLN A 17 -3.29 -5.81 13.52
N PRO A 18 -2.92 -5.07 12.45
CA PRO A 18 -3.15 -3.62 12.39
C PRO A 18 -4.62 -3.23 12.53
N VAL A 19 -5.53 -4.02 11.96
CA VAL A 19 -6.98 -3.78 12.04
C VAL A 19 -7.48 -4.04 13.45
N ALA A 20 -7.02 -5.12 14.09
CA ALA A 20 -7.38 -5.42 15.48
C ALA A 20 -6.93 -4.31 16.44
N VAL A 21 -5.71 -3.79 16.27
CA VAL A 21 -5.17 -2.68 17.08
C VAL A 21 -6.01 -1.42 16.90
N GLU A 22 -6.28 -1.00 15.66
CA GLU A 22 -7.01 0.24 15.41
C GLU A 22 -8.48 0.14 15.84
N THR A 23 -9.14 -0.99 15.58
CA THR A 23 -10.53 -1.18 16.01
C THR A 23 -10.65 -1.32 17.53
N GLY A 24 -9.67 -1.93 18.20
CA GLY A 24 -9.58 -1.94 19.67
C GLY A 24 -9.43 -0.55 20.27
N ARG A 25 -8.57 0.29 19.68
CA ARG A 25 -8.40 1.71 20.06
C ARG A 25 -9.69 2.50 19.89
N MET A 26 -10.40 2.30 18.78
CA MET A 26 -11.70 2.93 18.51
C MET A 26 -12.75 2.52 19.54
N ALA A 27 -12.82 1.23 19.87
CA ALA A 27 -13.74 0.73 20.89
C ALA A 27 -13.48 1.39 22.25
N ALA A 28 -12.21 1.47 22.67
CA ALA A 28 -11.83 2.15 23.92
C ALA A 28 -12.21 3.64 23.92
N MET A 29 -11.95 4.36 22.83
CA MET A 29 -12.34 5.77 22.71
C MET A 29 -13.87 5.96 22.77
N ASN A 30 -14.63 5.05 22.17
CA ASN A 30 -16.09 5.10 22.21
C ASN A 30 -16.64 4.79 23.60
N MET A 31 -16.04 3.85 24.32
CA MET A 31 -16.37 3.63 25.74
C MET A 31 -16.06 4.86 26.61
N ALA A 32 -15.04 5.65 26.23
CA ALA A 32 -14.70 6.91 26.90
C ALA A 32 -15.55 8.12 26.43
N GLY A 33 -16.54 7.92 25.56
CA GLY A 33 -17.44 8.98 25.09
C GLY A 33 -16.90 9.87 23.97
N ALA A 34 -15.79 9.50 23.32
CA ALA A 34 -15.13 10.33 22.30
C ALA A 34 -15.73 10.22 20.88
N GLY A 35 -16.69 9.32 20.62
CA GLY A 35 -17.41 9.23 19.35
C GLY A 35 -16.52 8.98 18.11
N ALA A 36 -15.52 8.12 18.24
CA ALA A 36 -14.56 7.82 17.20
C ALA A 36 -15.10 6.85 16.14
N VAL A 37 -14.77 7.12 14.87
CA VAL A 37 -15.22 6.36 13.70
C VAL A 37 -14.06 5.63 13.05
N TYR A 38 -14.22 4.33 12.85
CA TYR A 38 -13.28 3.53 12.07
C TYR A 38 -13.39 3.86 10.58
N LYS A 39 -12.30 4.36 10.00
CA LYS A 39 -12.26 4.85 8.60
C LYS A 39 -11.98 3.76 7.58
N GLY A 40 -11.96 2.49 7.97
CA GLY A 40 -11.58 1.37 7.10
C GLY A 40 -10.11 1.00 7.21
N SER A 41 -9.67 0.10 6.34
CA SER A 41 -8.28 -0.36 6.26
C SER A 41 -7.87 -0.77 4.84
N LEU A 42 -6.57 -0.94 4.67
CA LEU A 42 -5.96 -1.50 3.48
C LEU A 42 -5.68 -2.99 3.68
N ALA A 43 -6.01 -3.82 2.69
CA ALA A 43 -5.51 -5.19 2.62
C ALA A 43 -3.98 -5.18 2.59
N MET A 44 -3.32 -5.87 3.54
CA MET A 44 -1.87 -5.99 3.55
C MET A 44 -1.39 -7.28 4.21
N ASN A 45 -0.28 -7.81 3.71
CA ASN A 45 0.44 -8.92 4.32
C ASN A 45 1.95 -8.66 4.26
N VAL A 46 2.66 -9.08 5.31
CA VAL A 46 4.13 -9.12 5.34
C VAL A 46 4.53 -10.46 5.94
N LEU A 47 5.35 -11.22 5.21
CA LEU A 47 5.79 -12.55 5.61
C LEU A 47 7.29 -12.69 5.38
N ASP A 48 8.01 -13.10 6.42
CA ASP A 48 9.39 -13.54 6.33
C ASP A 48 9.43 -15.05 6.05
N THR A 49 9.98 -15.42 4.90
CA THR A 49 10.23 -16.83 4.55
C THR A 49 11.72 -17.06 4.44
N LEU A 50 12.32 -17.70 5.45
CA LEU A 50 13.75 -18.06 5.47
C LEU A 50 14.68 -16.85 5.26
N GLY A 51 14.33 -15.68 5.79
CA GLY A 51 15.08 -14.44 5.63
C GLY A 51 14.70 -13.63 4.38
N LEU A 52 13.81 -14.15 3.54
CA LEU A 52 13.26 -13.42 2.41
C LEU A 52 11.93 -12.77 2.80
N ILE A 53 11.96 -11.45 2.99
CA ILE A 53 10.76 -10.67 3.29
C ILE A 53 9.94 -10.50 2.01
N SER A 54 8.68 -10.91 2.11
CA SER A 54 7.65 -10.73 1.09
C SER A 54 6.55 -9.83 1.62
N SER A 55 6.03 -8.93 0.80
CA SER A 55 4.92 -8.06 1.17
C SER A 55 3.95 -7.84 0.04
N SER A 56 2.66 -7.69 0.39
CA SER A 56 1.61 -7.35 -0.56
C SER A 56 0.67 -6.30 0.03
N TYR A 57 0.18 -5.40 -0.83
CA TYR A 57 -0.65 -4.25 -0.45
C TYR A 57 -1.78 -4.02 -1.45
N GLY A 58 -2.94 -3.64 -0.93
CA GLY A 58 -4.07 -3.16 -1.72
C GLY A 58 -4.54 -4.14 -2.78
N GLN A 59 -4.84 -3.63 -3.98
CA GLN A 59 -5.23 -4.42 -5.15
C GLN A 59 -3.97 -4.95 -5.86
N TRP A 60 -3.21 -5.79 -5.16
CA TRP A 60 -1.93 -6.34 -5.61
C TRP A 60 -2.03 -7.18 -6.89
N GLN A 61 -3.22 -7.70 -7.19
CA GLN A 61 -3.57 -8.43 -8.42
C GLN A 61 -3.84 -7.51 -9.63
N GLY A 62 -3.85 -6.19 -9.43
CA GLY A 62 -4.21 -5.22 -10.45
C GLY A 62 -5.72 -4.97 -10.54
N VAL A 63 -6.08 -4.02 -11.41
CA VAL A 63 -7.47 -3.65 -11.73
C VAL A 63 -7.69 -3.70 -13.23
N GLU A 64 -8.94 -3.86 -13.66
CA GLU A 64 -9.29 -3.81 -15.08
C GLU A 64 -8.91 -2.45 -15.69
N GLY A 65 -8.21 -2.47 -16.82
CA GLY A 65 -7.68 -1.25 -17.46
C GLY A 65 -6.54 -0.56 -16.71
N GLY A 66 -6.01 -1.18 -15.64
CA GLY A 66 -4.85 -0.70 -14.90
C GLY A 66 -3.53 -1.01 -15.60
N ASP A 67 -2.49 -0.26 -15.21
CA ASP A 67 -1.12 -0.50 -15.66
C ASP A 67 -0.32 -1.25 -14.60
N SER A 68 0.72 -1.97 -15.02
CA SER A 68 1.63 -2.62 -14.09
C SER A 68 3.09 -2.41 -14.47
N ALA A 69 3.95 -2.27 -13.46
CA ALA A 69 5.39 -2.17 -13.62
C ALA A 69 6.07 -3.25 -12.78
N GLN A 70 6.97 -4.02 -13.41
CA GLN A 70 7.61 -5.16 -12.76
C GLN A 70 9.13 -5.08 -12.87
N LEU A 71 9.80 -5.44 -11.79
CA LEU A 71 11.25 -5.59 -11.74
C LEU A 71 11.57 -6.92 -11.09
N LEU A 72 12.34 -7.75 -11.79
CA LEU A 72 12.86 -9.02 -11.32
C LEU A 72 14.39 -8.98 -11.36
N ASP A 73 15.02 -9.15 -10.20
CA ASP A 73 16.46 -9.35 -10.05
C ASP A 73 16.70 -10.66 -9.33
N GLU A 74 16.85 -11.73 -10.12
CA GLU A 74 17.07 -13.08 -9.61
C GLU A 74 18.38 -13.20 -8.82
N ARG A 75 19.42 -12.43 -9.19
CA ARG A 75 20.74 -12.50 -8.54
C ARG A 75 20.69 -11.97 -7.12
N ARG A 76 19.78 -11.04 -6.85
CA ARG A 76 19.56 -10.45 -5.52
C ARG A 76 18.28 -10.93 -4.85
N PHE A 77 17.60 -11.94 -5.42
CA PHE A 77 16.31 -12.45 -4.95
C PHE A 77 15.26 -11.35 -4.72
N ARG A 78 15.23 -10.38 -5.64
CA ARG A 78 14.36 -9.21 -5.52
C ARG A 78 13.29 -9.22 -6.60
N TYR A 79 12.05 -8.97 -6.18
CA TYR A 79 10.93 -8.77 -7.08
C TYR A 79 10.12 -7.56 -6.63
N ILE A 80 9.68 -6.73 -7.57
CA ILE A 80 8.75 -5.64 -7.34
C ILE A 80 7.69 -5.71 -8.43
N ASN A 81 6.44 -5.62 -8.03
CA ASN A 81 5.30 -5.46 -8.92
C ASN A 81 4.45 -4.31 -8.38
N LEU A 82 4.29 -3.26 -9.17
CA LEU A 82 3.47 -2.10 -8.86
C LEU A 82 2.23 -2.12 -9.75
N GLN A 83 1.06 -1.87 -9.15
CA GLN A 83 -0.23 -1.86 -9.83
C GLN A 83 -0.83 -0.46 -9.76
N PHE A 84 -1.17 0.09 -10.92
CA PHE A 84 -1.66 1.45 -11.07
C PHE A 84 -3.08 1.46 -11.61
N GLN A 85 -3.90 2.37 -11.07
CA GLN A 85 -5.16 2.77 -11.66
C GLN A 85 -5.04 4.25 -12.02
N GLU A 86 -5.16 4.56 -13.31
CA GLU A 86 -4.86 5.89 -13.84
C GLU A 86 -3.47 6.34 -13.37
N ASP A 87 -3.40 7.42 -12.58
CA ASP A 87 -2.16 8.02 -12.10
C ASP A 87 -1.86 7.72 -10.61
N ARG A 88 -2.52 6.70 -10.03
CA ARG A 88 -2.42 6.36 -8.61
C ARG A 88 -1.93 4.92 -8.43
N LEU A 89 -1.09 4.71 -7.42
CA LEU A 89 -0.70 3.37 -7.01
C LEU A 89 -1.83 2.74 -6.19
N VAL A 90 -2.37 1.62 -6.66
CA VAL A 90 -3.48 0.90 -6.00
C VAL A 90 -3.04 -0.42 -5.38
N GLY A 91 -1.92 -0.98 -5.81
CA GLY A 91 -1.42 -2.22 -5.25
C GLY A 91 0.07 -2.42 -5.46
N ALA A 92 0.64 -3.31 -4.66
CA ALA A 92 2.03 -3.71 -4.83
C ALA A 92 2.30 -5.11 -4.28
N ILE A 93 3.27 -5.80 -4.88
CA ILE A 93 3.95 -6.98 -4.32
C ILE A 93 5.45 -6.69 -4.32
N THR A 94 6.13 -7.02 -3.22
CA THR A 94 7.60 -7.01 -3.20
C THR A 94 8.16 -8.27 -2.55
N LEU A 95 9.32 -8.71 -3.04
CA LEU A 95 10.16 -9.75 -2.47
C LEU A 95 11.58 -9.20 -2.33
N GLY A 96 12.23 -9.49 -1.20
CA GLY A 96 13.62 -9.08 -0.95
C GLY A 96 13.82 -7.58 -0.78
N LEU A 97 12.74 -6.80 -0.70
CA LEU A 97 12.77 -5.36 -0.41
C LEU A 97 12.42 -5.15 1.07
N THR A 98 13.45 -5.03 1.90
CA THR A 98 13.29 -4.84 3.36
C THR A 98 13.16 -3.37 3.73
N GLU A 99 13.73 -2.48 2.93
CA GLU A 99 13.66 -1.03 3.10
C GLU A 99 12.41 -0.45 2.43
N HIS A 100 11.87 0.63 2.98
CA HIS A 100 10.77 1.40 2.36
C HIS A 100 9.42 0.68 2.20
N VAL A 101 9.21 -0.44 2.87
CA VAL A 101 7.93 -1.17 2.87
C VAL A 101 6.75 -0.27 3.31
N GLY A 102 6.98 0.63 4.27
CA GLY A 102 5.99 1.62 4.70
C GLY A 102 5.64 2.69 3.65
N VAL A 103 6.53 2.91 2.68
CA VAL A 103 6.34 3.91 1.61
C VAL A 103 5.26 3.47 0.63
N LEU A 104 5.26 2.18 0.26
CA LEU A 104 4.22 1.59 -0.59
C LEU A 104 2.85 1.74 0.06
N ARG A 105 2.75 1.39 1.35
CA ARG A 105 1.53 1.60 2.12
C ARG A 105 1.12 3.07 2.13
N GLY A 106 2.07 4.00 2.32
CA GLY A 106 1.81 5.45 2.31
C GLY A 106 1.28 5.96 0.97
N LEU A 107 1.89 5.56 -0.14
CA LEU A 107 1.43 5.90 -1.49
C LEU A 107 0.01 5.39 -1.77
N ILE A 108 -0.26 4.12 -1.45
CA ILE A 108 -1.58 3.52 -1.69
C ILE A 108 -2.64 4.15 -0.77
N GLN A 109 -2.34 4.30 0.52
CA GLN A 109 -3.27 4.88 1.49
C GLN A 109 -3.59 6.35 1.20
N SER A 110 -2.59 7.15 0.83
CA SER A 110 -2.80 8.56 0.48
C SER A 110 -3.48 8.72 -0.88
N GLY A 111 -3.33 7.72 -1.75
CA GLY A 111 -3.83 7.72 -3.11
C GLY A 111 -3.29 8.91 -3.92
N ILE A 112 -2.16 9.51 -3.58
CA ILE A 112 -1.68 10.73 -4.26
C ILE A 112 -1.46 10.46 -5.76
N SER A 113 -1.81 11.44 -6.61
CA SER A 113 -1.51 11.40 -8.05
C SER A 113 0.00 11.46 -8.26
N LEU A 114 0.57 10.48 -8.96
CA LEU A 114 2.02 10.37 -9.17
C LEU A 114 2.54 11.31 -10.26
N GLY A 115 1.69 11.70 -11.20
CA GLY A 115 2.01 12.49 -12.38
C GLY A 115 3.18 11.89 -13.15
N ASN A 116 4.21 12.72 -13.34
CA ASN A 116 5.44 12.30 -14.02
C ASN A 116 6.16 11.13 -13.32
N TRP A 117 5.89 10.86 -12.04
CA TRP A 117 6.47 9.71 -11.35
C TRP A 117 5.90 8.38 -11.82
N LYS A 118 4.66 8.33 -12.33
CA LYS A 118 4.13 7.07 -12.88
C LYS A 118 5.05 6.56 -14.00
N GLY A 119 5.38 7.41 -14.98
CA GLY A 119 6.28 7.04 -16.08
C GLY A 119 7.64 6.55 -15.59
N ARG A 120 8.24 7.25 -14.61
CA ARG A 120 9.52 6.85 -14.02
C ARG A 120 9.46 5.51 -13.30
N LEU A 121 8.34 5.21 -12.62
CA LEU A 121 8.14 3.92 -11.96
C LEU A 121 7.81 2.80 -12.95
N MET A 122 7.20 3.12 -14.09
CA MET A 122 7.00 2.16 -15.19
C MET A 122 8.33 1.73 -15.80
N GLU A 123 9.31 2.64 -15.89
CA GLU A 123 10.68 2.33 -16.33
C GLU A 123 11.49 1.61 -15.25
N ASP A 124 11.43 2.10 -14.00
CA ASP A 124 12.16 1.54 -12.87
C ASP A 124 11.31 1.51 -11.58
N PRO A 125 10.68 0.37 -11.27
CA PRO A 125 9.92 0.15 -10.04
C PRO A 125 10.73 0.28 -8.75
N SER A 126 12.06 0.31 -8.81
CA SER A 126 12.89 0.46 -7.60
C SER A 126 12.82 1.86 -6.98
N ARG A 127 12.37 2.86 -7.75
CA ARG A 127 12.40 4.30 -7.39
C ARG A 127 11.20 4.76 -6.55
N VAL A 128 10.49 3.83 -5.88
CA VAL A 128 9.29 4.09 -5.08
C VAL A 128 9.52 5.14 -3.99
N MET A 129 10.69 5.14 -3.34
CA MET A 129 11.02 6.12 -2.30
C MET A 129 11.09 7.53 -2.87
N GLU A 130 11.75 7.71 -4.02
CA GLU A 130 11.84 9.00 -4.69
C GLU A 130 10.45 9.49 -5.14
N ALA A 131 9.64 8.58 -5.69
CA ALA A 131 8.27 8.88 -6.08
C ALA A 131 7.42 9.36 -4.90
N TYR A 132 7.53 8.71 -3.74
CA TYR A 132 6.82 9.15 -2.54
C TYR A 132 7.25 10.54 -2.07
N LEU A 133 8.54 10.80 -1.97
CA LEU A 133 9.05 12.11 -1.58
C LEU A 133 8.64 13.20 -2.59
N GLY A 134 8.71 12.91 -3.88
CA GLY A 134 8.34 13.85 -4.93
C GLY A 134 6.83 14.12 -4.98
N ALA A 135 5.99 13.09 -4.84
CA ALA A 135 4.54 13.22 -4.85
C ALA A 135 4.01 13.94 -3.59
N THR A 136 4.59 13.67 -2.41
CA THR A 136 4.18 14.32 -1.16
C THR A 136 4.59 15.80 -1.09
N GLN A 137 5.79 16.16 -1.56
CA GLN A 137 6.22 17.56 -1.66
C GLN A 137 5.39 18.35 -2.67
N SER A 138 5.05 17.74 -3.82
CA SER A 138 4.21 18.39 -4.83
C SER A 138 2.76 18.57 -4.37
N ALA A 139 2.27 17.72 -3.46
CA ALA A 139 0.93 17.82 -2.89
C ALA A 139 0.81 18.85 -1.75
N THR A 140 1.93 19.31 -1.20
CA THR A 140 1.98 20.35 -0.14
C THR A 140 2.33 21.75 -0.65
N ALA A 141 2.68 21.87 -1.94
CA ALA A 141 2.91 23.12 -2.65
C ALA A 141 1.62 23.60 -3.35
#